data_AF-A0A9E3BGF5-F1
#
_entry.id   AF-A0A9E3BGF5-F1
#
_cell.length_a   1.000
_cell.length_b   1.000
_cell.length_c   1.000
_cell.angle_alpha   90.00
_cell.angle_beta   90.00
_cell.angle_gamma   90.00
#
_symmetry.space_group_name_H-M   'P 1'
#
loop_
_entity.id
_entity.type
_entity.pdbx_description
1 polymer ?
#
loop_
_entity_poly.entity_id
_entity_poly.type
_entity_poly.pdbx_seq_one_letter_code
_entity_poly.pdbx_strand_id
1 'polypeptide(L)'
;NVVAVGASAGGVEALSQFAAGLPPDLPYAVLVVLHLPAGAPSVLARILGRNGSLPTAQAVDGEPLEPGTIRVAVPNRHLLVHDRRIVLSEGPTENGHRPAINALFRSVALAFGQRAVGVLLSGVLDDGTLGSAAIRARGGTTIAQSPGDALFPAMPQNAIEAGAIDHEAAAIEVGGLLKQLADRVFEEREMESEPRMDLENRIAMARRFSTEFDTEALGAPSGYTCPDCNGSLISVSDGNYRCQVGHAWTSEALLRARDEEIEGALWVAMRSLQEKAKLSRRLAGQINPGMLSERYRGIADEAEHAMSVLGSRLSETYIKHREPNG
;
A
#
# COMPACT_ATOMS: atom_id res chain seq x y z
N ASN A 1 -22.99 8.44 6.61
CA ASN A 1 -22.06 8.47 5.46
C ASN A 1 -20.67 8.18 5.98
N VAL A 2 -19.79 7.65 5.15
CA VAL A 2 -18.41 7.32 5.51
C VAL A 2 -17.46 7.82 4.42
N VAL A 3 -16.30 8.29 4.82
CA VAL A 3 -15.20 8.64 3.92
C VAL A 3 -14.05 7.67 4.18
N ALA A 4 -13.65 6.93 3.16
CA ALA A 4 -12.42 6.15 3.15
C ALA A 4 -11.32 6.96 2.46
N VAL A 5 -10.20 7.18 3.13
CA VAL A 5 -9.08 7.99 2.63
C VAL A 5 -7.83 7.13 2.53
N GLY A 6 -7.18 7.13 1.37
CA GLY A 6 -5.96 6.39 1.09
C GLY A 6 -4.82 7.30 0.66
N ALA A 7 -3.61 7.08 1.18
CA ALA A 7 -2.41 7.79 0.76
C ALA A 7 -1.16 6.89 0.89
N SER A 8 -0.07 7.27 0.22
CA SER A 8 1.20 6.53 0.26
C SER A 8 2.40 7.49 0.28
N ALA A 9 3.31 7.44 -0.71
CA ALA A 9 4.42 8.38 -0.83
C ALA A 9 3.94 9.84 -0.83
N GLY A 10 4.52 10.68 0.03
CA GLY A 10 4.06 12.06 0.26
C GLY A 10 2.71 12.17 0.98
N GLY A 11 2.11 11.06 1.39
CA GLY A 11 0.78 11.00 1.95
C GLY A 11 0.61 11.69 3.30
N VAL A 12 1.68 11.85 4.10
CA VAL A 12 1.60 12.59 5.37
C VAL A 12 1.29 14.07 5.15
N GLU A 13 1.91 14.69 4.13
CA GLU A 13 1.67 16.08 3.74
C GLU A 13 0.22 16.23 3.24
N ALA A 14 -0.18 15.39 2.28
CA ALA A 14 -1.51 15.41 1.69
C ALA A 14 -2.61 15.15 2.73
N LEU A 15 -2.43 14.18 3.64
CA LEU A 15 -3.38 13.91 4.72
C LEU A 15 -3.45 15.04 5.74
N SER A 16 -2.34 15.74 6.00
CA SER A 16 -2.34 16.90 6.91
C SER A 16 -3.12 18.07 6.33
N GLN A 17 -2.95 18.34 5.03
CA GLN A 17 -3.76 19.33 4.30
C GLN A 17 -5.23 18.91 4.25
N PHE A 18 -5.52 17.66 3.91
CA PHE A 18 -6.87 17.11 3.95
C PHE A 18 -7.53 17.33 5.32
N ALA A 19 -6.86 16.93 6.41
CA ALA A 19 -7.37 17.09 7.77
C ALA A 19 -7.61 18.57 8.14
N ALA A 20 -6.71 19.47 7.72
CA ALA A 20 -6.85 20.92 7.94
C ALA A 20 -8.05 21.52 7.18
N GLY A 21 -8.39 20.95 6.02
CA GLY A 21 -9.54 21.35 5.22
C GLY A 21 -10.89 20.83 5.71
N LEU A 22 -10.92 19.89 6.67
CA LEU A 22 -12.17 19.31 7.15
C LEU A 22 -12.94 20.27 8.07
N PRO A 23 -14.23 20.52 7.79
CA PRO A 23 -15.05 21.35 8.65
C PRO A 23 -15.39 20.62 9.97
N PRO A 24 -15.54 21.34 11.09
CA PRO A 24 -15.79 20.73 12.41
C PRO A 24 -17.16 20.06 12.53
N ASP A 25 -18.12 20.43 11.67
CA ASP A 25 -19.48 19.89 11.61
C ASP A 25 -19.65 18.79 10.53
N LEU A 26 -18.54 18.19 10.07
CA LEU A 26 -18.56 17.18 9.02
C LEU A 26 -19.43 15.96 9.40
N PRO A 27 -20.51 15.64 8.66
CA PRO A 27 -21.44 14.56 9.01
C PRO A 27 -20.97 13.17 8.51
N TYR A 28 -19.65 12.94 8.49
CA TYR A 28 -19.03 11.70 8.04
C TYR A 28 -18.13 11.11 9.11
N ALA A 29 -18.12 9.78 9.22
CA ALA A 29 -17.00 9.08 9.84
C ALA A 29 -15.87 8.98 8.81
N VAL A 30 -14.64 9.31 9.19
CA VAL A 30 -13.47 9.32 8.28
C VAL A 30 -12.51 8.21 8.69
N LEU A 31 -12.20 7.32 7.76
CA LEU A 31 -11.25 6.22 7.92
C LEU A 31 -10.01 6.49 7.05
N VAL A 32 -8.82 6.44 7.63
CA VAL A 32 -7.58 6.83 6.96
C VAL A 32 -6.59 5.67 6.92
N VAL A 33 -6.13 5.32 5.72
CA VAL A 33 -5.02 4.39 5.48
C VAL A 33 -3.84 5.16 4.89
N LEU A 34 -2.67 4.96 5.50
CA LEU A 34 -1.37 5.35 4.95
C LEU A 34 -0.50 4.10 4.89
N HIS A 35 0.21 3.88 3.78
CA HIS A 35 1.18 2.78 3.71
C HIS A 35 2.30 3.02 4.71
N LEU A 36 2.43 2.10 5.67
CA LEU A 36 3.37 2.18 6.77
C LEU A 36 4.13 0.85 6.90
N PRO A 37 5.44 0.87 7.20
CA PRO A 37 6.18 -0.33 7.51
C PRO A 37 5.56 -1.06 8.71
N ALA A 38 5.39 -2.38 8.60
CA ALA A 38 4.69 -3.20 9.60
C ALA A 38 5.27 -3.12 11.03
N GLY A 39 6.57 -2.84 11.16
CA GLY A 39 7.26 -2.76 12.45
C GLY A 39 7.41 -1.35 13.03
N ALA A 40 6.96 -0.31 12.33
CA ALA A 40 7.18 1.07 12.76
C ALA A 40 5.96 1.61 13.53
N PRO A 41 6.15 2.22 14.71
CA PRO A 41 5.05 2.89 15.41
C PRO A 41 4.53 4.05 14.55
N SER A 42 3.21 4.19 14.45
CA SER A 42 2.57 5.28 13.71
C SER A 42 2.16 6.42 14.63
N VAL A 43 2.66 7.62 14.35
CA VAL A 43 2.23 8.87 15.01
C VAL A 43 1.22 9.65 14.16
N LEU A 44 0.72 9.06 13.06
CA LEU A 44 -0.12 9.74 12.07
C LEU A 44 -1.37 10.33 12.69
N ALA A 45 -2.09 9.59 13.55
CA ALA A 45 -3.28 10.11 14.24
C ALA A 45 -3.02 11.42 15.00
N ARG A 46 -1.85 11.54 15.65
CA ARG A 46 -1.44 12.75 16.38
C ARG A 46 -1.07 13.89 15.43
N ILE A 47 -0.50 13.59 14.26
CA ILE A 47 -0.21 14.60 13.24
C ILE A 47 -1.51 15.17 12.68
N LEU A 48 -2.45 14.31 12.30
CA LEU A 48 -3.73 14.74 11.74
C LEU A 48 -4.56 15.51 12.77
N GLY A 49 -4.64 15.01 14.02
CA GLY A 49 -5.35 15.71 15.09
C GLY A 49 -4.75 17.07 15.49
N ARG A 50 -3.51 17.38 15.10
CA ARG A 50 -2.92 18.72 15.28
C ARG A 50 -3.21 19.67 14.13
N ASN A 51 -3.42 19.13 12.93
CA ASN A 51 -3.66 19.93 11.73
C ASN A 51 -5.15 20.14 11.46
N GLY A 52 -6.01 19.21 11.89
CA GLY A 52 -7.46 19.26 11.69
C GLY A 52 -8.26 19.62 12.93
N SER A 53 -9.55 19.92 12.71
CA SER A 53 -10.51 20.26 13.76
C SER A 53 -11.22 19.04 14.37
N LEU A 54 -11.21 17.90 13.67
CA LEU A 54 -11.94 16.70 14.07
C LEU A 54 -11.14 15.84 15.07
N PRO A 55 -11.80 15.27 16.10
CA PRO A 55 -11.22 14.25 16.96
C PRO A 55 -10.59 13.13 16.14
N THR A 56 -9.29 12.89 16.37
CA THR A 56 -8.50 11.92 15.61
C THR A 56 -7.84 10.91 16.54
N ALA A 57 -8.01 9.62 16.25
CA ALA A 57 -7.41 8.53 16.99
C ALA A 57 -6.97 7.38 16.07
N GLN A 58 -6.18 6.46 16.60
CA GLN A 58 -5.99 5.16 15.94
C GLN A 58 -7.30 4.38 15.99
N ALA A 59 -7.56 3.60 14.95
CA ALA A 59 -8.71 2.72 14.86
C ALA A 59 -8.65 1.64 15.95
N VAL A 60 -9.80 1.35 16.55
CA VAL A 60 -9.97 0.25 17.53
C VAL A 60 -10.92 -0.79 16.96
N ASP A 61 -10.55 -2.06 17.06
CA ASP A 61 -11.38 -3.16 16.55
C ASP A 61 -12.76 -3.19 17.22
N GLY A 62 -13.81 -3.35 16.41
CA GLY A 62 -15.20 -3.43 16.86
C GLY A 62 -15.88 -2.10 17.21
N GLU A 63 -15.16 -0.98 17.20
CA GLU A 63 -15.75 0.32 17.53
C GLU A 63 -16.75 0.77 16.44
N PRO A 64 -17.86 1.43 16.82
CA PRO A 64 -18.82 1.95 15.85
C PRO A 64 -18.22 3.11 15.05
N LEU A 65 -18.67 3.29 13.81
CA LEU A 65 -18.30 4.47 13.03
C LEU A 65 -19.07 5.71 13.53
N GLU A 66 -18.35 6.67 14.10
CA GLU A 66 -18.91 7.93 14.62
C GLU A 66 -18.68 9.09 13.64
N PRO A 67 -19.74 9.79 13.19
CA PRO A 67 -19.61 11.01 12.40
C PRO A 67 -18.80 12.09 13.12
N GLY A 68 -18.07 12.90 12.36
CA GLY A 68 -17.22 13.95 12.90
C GLY A 68 -15.93 13.44 13.55
N THR A 69 -15.50 12.21 13.24
CA THR A 69 -14.26 11.63 13.77
C THR A 69 -13.35 11.09 12.67
N ILE A 70 -12.04 11.07 12.94
CA ILE A 70 -11.02 10.46 12.07
C ILE A 70 -10.41 9.25 12.79
N ARG A 71 -10.47 8.08 12.14
CA ARG A 71 -9.85 6.84 12.62
C ARG A 71 -8.76 6.40 11.66
N VAL A 72 -7.54 6.32 12.19
CA VAL A 72 -6.34 6.03 11.41
C VAL A 72 -5.96 4.58 11.57
N ALA A 73 -5.65 3.91 10.46
CA ALA A 73 -5.21 2.53 10.43
C ALA A 73 -3.95 2.33 11.29
N VAL A 74 -3.86 1.16 11.93
CA VAL A 74 -2.68 0.76 12.71
C VAL A 74 -1.73 -0.08 11.85
N PRO A 75 -0.41 -0.06 12.12
CA PRO A 75 0.55 -0.87 11.37
C PRO A 75 0.20 -2.37 11.39
N ASN A 76 0.44 -3.04 10.26
CA ASN A 76 0.28 -4.49 10.13
C ASN A 76 -1.13 -5.04 10.41
N ARG A 77 -2.16 -4.20 10.22
CA ARG A 77 -3.57 -4.58 10.21
C ARG A 77 -4.26 -3.90 9.03
N HIS A 78 -5.15 -4.59 8.33
CA HIS A 78 -6.10 -3.91 7.45
C HIS A 78 -7.12 -3.16 8.31
N LEU A 79 -7.40 -1.90 7.96
CA LEU A 79 -8.53 -1.14 8.47
C LEU A 79 -9.70 -1.39 7.52
N LEU A 80 -10.74 -2.07 8.00
CA LEU A 80 -11.90 -2.48 7.22
C LEU A 80 -13.19 -2.07 7.92
N VAL A 81 -14.31 -2.22 7.22
CA VAL A 81 -15.66 -2.01 7.76
C VAL A 81 -16.53 -3.23 7.52
N HIS A 82 -17.25 -3.66 8.56
CA HIS A 82 -18.31 -4.66 8.48
C HIS A 82 -19.43 -4.27 9.43
N ASP A 83 -20.70 -4.42 9.02
CA ASP A 83 -21.87 -4.07 9.84
C ASP A 83 -21.78 -2.69 10.52
N ARG A 84 -21.24 -1.70 9.79
CA ARG A 84 -21.01 -0.32 10.26
C ARG A 84 -20.13 -0.24 11.52
N ARG A 85 -19.23 -1.19 11.70
CA ARG A 85 -18.17 -1.21 12.71
C ARG A 85 -16.81 -1.31 12.05
N ILE A 86 -15.80 -0.81 12.75
CA ILE A 86 -14.40 -0.98 12.37
C ILE A 86 -13.99 -2.43 12.59
N VAL A 87 -13.27 -2.99 11.61
CA VAL A 87 -12.66 -4.32 11.69
C VAL A 87 -11.16 -4.17 11.43
N LEU A 88 -10.34 -4.63 12.38
CA LEU A 88 -8.90 -4.71 12.23
C LEU A 88 -8.46 -6.14 11.93
N SER A 89 -8.06 -6.38 10.68
CA SER A 89 -7.76 -7.73 10.20
C SER A 89 -6.26 -7.99 10.03
N GLU A 90 -5.85 -9.24 10.26
CA GLU A 90 -4.53 -9.78 9.90
C GLU A 90 -4.56 -10.56 8.57
N GLY A 91 -5.58 -10.33 7.74
CA GLY A 91 -5.72 -10.93 6.43
C GLY A 91 -4.50 -10.67 5.53
N PRO A 92 -4.33 -11.45 4.46
CA PRO A 92 -3.19 -11.34 3.56
C PRO A 92 -3.03 -9.92 3.01
N THR A 93 -1.78 -9.48 2.83
CA THR A 93 -1.45 -8.21 2.15
C THR A 93 -2.07 -8.12 0.76
N GLU A 94 -2.36 -6.89 0.34
CA GLU A 94 -2.69 -6.55 -1.05
C GLU A 94 -1.61 -5.59 -1.56
N ASN A 95 -1.02 -5.89 -2.72
CA ASN A 95 0.12 -5.15 -3.28
C ASN A 95 1.29 -4.99 -2.30
N GLY A 96 1.53 -5.99 -1.45
CA GLY A 96 2.56 -5.95 -0.41
C GLY A 96 2.23 -5.07 0.81
N HIS A 97 1.00 -4.53 0.88
CA HIS A 97 0.60 -3.59 1.93
C HIS A 97 -0.44 -4.16 2.89
N ARG A 98 -0.26 -3.84 4.18
CA ARG A 98 -1.22 -4.05 5.27
C ARG A 98 -0.97 -2.98 6.35
N PRO A 99 -1.78 -1.91 6.39
CA PRO A 99 -3.05 -1.70 5.68
C PRO A 99 -2.88 -1.40 4.18
N ALA A 100 -3.80 -1.92 3.36
CA ALA A 100 -3.95 -1.62 1.94
C ALA A 100 -5.17 -0.72 1.68
N ILE A 101 -5.07 0.17 0.70
CA ILE A 101 -6.12 1.15 0.39
C ILE A 101 -7.30 0.45 -0.29
N ASN A 102 -7.03 -0.41 -1.28
CA ASN A 102 -8.04 -1.20 -1.97
C ASN A 102 -8.94 -1.99 -1.01
N ALA A 103 -8.35 -2.60 0.03
CA ALA A 103 -9.09 -3.35 1.04
C ALA A 103 -10.06 -2.47 1.85
N LEU A 104 -9.61 -1.29 2.32
CA LEU A 104 -10.48 -0.34 3.01
C LEU A 104 -11.63 0.10 2.10
N PHE A 105 -11.31 0.57 0.89
CA PHE A 105 -12.28 1.13 -0.04
C PHE A 105 -13.35 0.09 -0.43
N ARG A 106 -12.93 -1.15 -0.70
CA ARG A 106 -13.84 -2.27 -0.99
C ARG A 106 -14.78 -2.57 0.18
N SER A 107 -14.25 -2.65 1.40
CA SER A 107 -15.08 -2.94 2.59
C SER A 107 -16.10 -1.83 2.85
N VAL A 108 -15.72 -0.58 2.64
CA VAL A 108 -16.60 0.59 2.75
C VAL A 108 -17.65 0.61 1.64
N ALA A 109 -17.29 0.28 0.40
CA ALA A 109 -18.22 0.16 -0.71
C ALA A 109 -19.33 -0.88 -0.41
N LEU A 110 -18.95 -2.05 0.09
CA LEU A 110 -19.88 -3.11 0.46
C LEU A 110 -20.77 -2.73 1.65
N ALA A 111 -20.23 -2.05 2.66
CA ALA A 111 -20.97 -1.72 3.88
C ALA A 111 -21.88 -0.49 3.75
N PHE A 112 -21.56 0.46 2.86
CA PHE A 112 -22.24 1.75 2.77
C PHE A 112 -22.83 2.09 1.40
N GLY A 113 -22.49 1.36 0.33
CA GLY A 113 -23.03 1.60 -1.01
C GLY A 113 -22.89 3.05 -1.45
N GLN A 114 -24.02 3.67 -1.84
CA GLN A 114 -24.08 5.07 -2.26
C GLN A 114 -23.61 6.08 -1.19
N ARG A 115 -23.59 5.68 0.10
CA ARG A 115 -23.18 6.52 1.22
C ARG A 115 -21.66 6.49 1.48
N ALA A 116 -20.92 5.75 0.66
CA ALA A 116 -19.47 5.68 0.67
C ALA A 116 -18.86 6.78 -0.18
N VAL A 117 -17.84 7.45 0.37
CA VAL A 117 -16.95 8.32 -0.40
C VAL A 117 -15.52 7.80 -0.31
N GLY A 118 -14.87 7.59 -1.45
CA GLY A 118 -13.44 7.27 -1.53
C GLY A 118 -12.62 8.51 -1.83
N VAL A 119 -11.53 8.74 -1.11
CA VAL A 119 -10.60 9.85 -1.33
C VAL A 119 -9.19 9.29 -1.50
N LEU A 120 -8.66 9.36 -2.71
CA LEU A 120 -7.32 8.88 -3.04
C LEU A 120 -6.34 10.06 -3.15
N LEU A 121 -5.31 10.07 -2.30
CA LEU A 121 -4.33 11.15 -2.20
C LEU A 121 -2.96 10.73 -2.73
N SER A 122 -1.98 11.63 -2.62
CA SER A 122 -0.58 11.45 -3.03
C SER A 122 -0.02 10.06 -2.74
N GLY A 123 0.61 9.48 -3.75
CA GLY A 123 1.18 8.16 -3.67
C GLY A 123 1.82 7.70 -4.98
N VAL A 124 2.37 6.49 -4.93
CA VAL A 124 2.99 5.79 -6.05
C VAL A 124 2.23 4.50 -6.34
N LEU A 125 2.37 3.96 -7.56
CA LEU A 125 1.65 2.77 -8.04
C LEU A 125 0.13 2.98 -8.09
N ASP A 126 -0.64 1.91 -7.98
CA ASP A 126 -2.06 1.81 -8.32
C ASP A 126 -2.94 1.32 -7.15
N ASP A 127 -2.41 1.22 -5.92
CA ASP A 127 -3.25 0.88 -4.77
C ASP A 127 -4.27 2.00 -4.49
N GLY A 128 -5.54 1.61 -4.41
CA GLY A 128 -6.69 2.51 -4.35
C GLY A 128 -7.46 2.62 -5.66
N THR A 129 -6.88 2.29 -6.82
CA THR A 129 -7.60 2.35 -8.12
C THR A 129 -8.76 1.36 -8.18
N LEU A 130 -8.50 0.08 -7.86
CA LEU A 130 -9.53 -0.96 -7.82
C LEU A 130 -10.55 -0.71 -6.70
N GLY A 131 -10.10 -0.16 -5.57
CA GLY A 131 -10.95 0.24 -4.46
C GLY A 131 -11.91 1.38 -4.84
N SER A 132 -11.42 2.39 -5.56
CA SER A 132 -12.24 3.50 -6.05
C SER A 132 -13.26 3.00 -7.07
N ALA A 133 -12.84 2.14 -7.99
CA ALA A 133 -13.76 1.47 -8.91
C ALA A 133 -14.85 0.67 -8.15
N ALA A 134 -14.51 -0.01 -7.05
CA ALA A 134 -15.49 -0.71 -6.21
C ALA A 134 -16.49 0.24 -5.54
N ILE A 135 -16.04 1.38 -5.02
CA ILE A 135 -16.93 2.41 -4.45
C ILE A 135 -17.91 2.92 -5.53
N ARG A 136 -17.40 3.24 -6.72
CA ARG A 136 -18.21 3.72 -7.84
C ARG A 136 -19.19 2.65 -8.34
N ALA A 137 -18.77 1.40 -8.46
CA ALA A 137 -19.62 0.27 -8.82
C ALA A 137 -20.77 0.07 -7.82
N ARG A 138 -20.57 0.47 -6.56
CA ARG A 138 -21.59 0.48 -5.50
C ARG A 138 -22.39 1.79 -5.39
N GLY A 139 -22.26 2.67 -6.38
CA GLY A 139 -22.96 3.96 -6.46
C GLY A 139 -22.44 5.02 -5.49
N GLY A 140 -21.33 4.77 -4.81
CA GLY A 140 -20.63 5.75 -3.99
C GLY A 140 -19.94 6.82 -4.86
N THR A 141 -19.30 7.78 -4.20
CA THR A 141 -18.58 8.88 -4.88
C THR A 141 -17.08 8.75 -4.65
N THR A 142 -16.28 9.10 -5.65
CA THR A 142 -14.82 8.99 -5.60
C THR A 142 -14.15 10.32 -5.91
N ILE A 143 -13.13 10.64 -5.14
CA ILE A 143 -12.38 11.89 -5.21
C ILE A 143 -10.90 11.55 -5.29
N ALA A 144 -10.17 12.14 -6.23
CA ALA A 144 -8.71 12.11 -6.24
C ALA A 144 -8.12 13.48 -5.89
N GLN A 145 -6.98 13.48 -5.21
CA GLN A 145 -6.14 14.67 -5.12
C GLN A 145 -5.72 15.08 -6.53
N SER A 146 -5.87 16.36 -6.88
CA SER A 146 -5.39 16.89 -8.16
C SER A 146 -3.90 16.54 -8.35
N PRO A 147 -3.48 15.96 -9.49
CA PRO A 147 -2.09 15.56 -9.72
C PRO A 147 -1.07 16.70 -9.54
N GLY A 148 -1.45 17.94 -9.87
CA GLY A 148 -0.59 19.11 -9.66
C GLY A 148 -0.40 19.56 -8.20
N ASP A 149 -1.27 19.09 -7.29
CA ASP A 149 -1.21 19.33 -5.84
C ASP A 149 -0.51 18.17 -5.10
N ALA A 150 -0.47 16.98 -5.71
CA ALA A 150 0.14 15.80 -5.13
C ALA A 150 1.68 15.83 -5.22
N LEU A 151 2.35 15.58 -4.09
CA LEU A 151 3.82 15.43 -4.07
C LEU A 151 4.29 14.24 -4.92
N PHE A 152 3.50 13.17 -4.93
CA PHE A 152 3.67 12.02 -5.81
C PHE A 152 2.34 11.78 -6.56
N PRO A 153 2.26 12.16 -7.85
CA PRO A 153 1.00 12.18 -8.57
C PRO A 153 0.59 10.83 -9.18
N ALA A 154 1.48 9.83 -9.21
CA ALA A 154 1.23 8.58 -9.94
C ALA A 154 -0.04 7.85 -9.48
N MET A 155 -0.25 7.72 -8.17
CA MET A 155 -1.44 7.04 -7.62
C MET A 155 -2.77 7.72 -7.97
N PRO A 156 -2.97 9.03 -7.70
CA PRO A 156 -4.20 9.70 -8.11
C PRO A 156 -4.34 9.74 -9.65
N GLN A 157 -3.26 9.94 -10.40
CA GLN A 157 -3.27 9.94 -11.87
C GLN A 157 -3.76 8.60 -12.44
N ASN A 158 -3.23 7.48 -11.94
CA ASN A 158 -3.61 6.14 -12.37
C ASN A 158 -5.11 5.88 -12.15
N ALA A 159 -5.67 6.34 -11.02
CA ALA A 159 -7.10 6.20 -10.74
C ALA A 159 -7.97 7.07 -11.66
N ILE A 160 -7.52 8.28 -12.01
CA ILE A 160 -8.20 9.17 -12.97
C ILE A 160 -8.22 8.51 -14.36
N GLU A 161 -7.07 8.04 -14.84
CA GLU A 161 -6.93 7.40 -16.16
C GLU A 161 -7.74 6.11 -16.28
N ALA A 162 -7.86 5.35 -15.19
CA ALA A 162 -8.72 4.17 -15.12
C ALA A 162 -10.23 4.51 -15.12
N GLY A 163 -10.60 5.79 -15.09
CA GLY A 163 -11.99 6.23 -14.97
C GLY A 163 -12.61 5.86 -13.62
N ALA A 164 -11.79 5.73 -12.57
CA ALA A 164 -12.25 5.33 -11.24
C ALA A 164 -12.61 6.52 -10.34
N ILE A 165 -12.55 7.76 -10.85
CA ILE A 165 -12.68 9.01 -10.10
C ILE A 165 -13.83 9.87 -10.66
N ASP A 166 -14.68 10.40 -9.78
CA ASP A 166 -15.79 11.31 -10.14
C ASP A 166 -15.40 12.79 -10.01
N HIS A 167 -14.50 13.10 -9.07
CA HIS A 167 -14.08 14.47 -8.76
C HIS A 167 -12.57 14.57 -8.52
N GLU A 168 -11.98 15.68 -8.94
CA GLU A 168 -10.61 16.06 -8.61
C GLU A 168 -10.64 17.32 -7.74
N ALA A 169 -9.81 17.36 -6.70
CA ALA A 169 -9.69 18.53 -5.83
C ALA A 169 -8.30 18.59 -5.19
N ALA A 170 -7.82 19.79 -4.82
CA ALA A 170 -6.65 19.88 -3.95
C ALA A 170 -6.95 19.26 -2.58
N ALA A 171 -5.95 18.72 -1.89
CA ALA A 171 -6.18 18.00 -0.62
C ALA A 171 -6.92 18.85 0.42
N ILE A 172 -6.56 20.14 0.53
CA ILE A 172 -7.19 21.12 1.42
C ILE A 172 -8.67 21.41 1.06
N GLU A 173 -9.08 21.22 -0.19
CA GLU A 173 -10.42 21.57 -0.69
C GLU A 173 -11.42 20.42 -0.56
N VAL A 174 -10.94 19.18 -0.38
CA VAL A 174 -11.79 17.98 -0.28
C VAL A 174 -12.84 18.11 0.83
N GLY A 175 -12.50 18.73 1.97
CA GLY A 175 -13.45 18.93 3.07
C GLY A 175 -14.69 19.76 2.69
N GLY A 176 -14.50 20.78 1.86
CA GLY A 176 -15.59 21.58 1.31
C GLY A 176 -16.48 20.77 0.37
N LEU A 177 -15.86 19.95 -0.49
CA LEU A 177 -16.58 19.05 -1.41
C LEU A 177 -17.39 18.01 -0.62
N LEU A 178 -16.79 17.37 0.41
CA LEU A 178 -17.50 16.41 1.27
C LEU A 178 -18.74 17.02 1.92
N LYS A 179 -18.66 18.30 2.34
CA LYS A 179 -19.81 19.02 2.90
C LYS A 179 -20.92 19.19 1.88
N GLN A 180 -20.61 19.54 0.64
CA GLN A 180 -21.60 19.63 -0.45
C GLN A 180 -22.24 18.27 -0.77
N LEU A 181 -21.46 17.19 -0.70
CA LEU A 181 -21.95 15.83 -0.93
C LEU A 181 -22.86 15.32 0.20
N ALA A 182 -22.79 15.92 1.39
CA ALA A 182 -23.51 15.46 2.58
C ALA A 182 -25.04 15.57 2.43
N ASP A 183 -25.52 16.54 1.66
CA ASP A 183 -26.94 16.85 1.50
C ASP A 183 -27.64 15.96 0.45
N ARG A 184 -26.91 15.01 -0.15
CA ARG A 184 -27.49 14.07 -1.12
C ARG A 184 -28.48 13.13 -0.44
N VAL A 185 -29.71 13.10 -0.96
CA VAL A 185 -30.72 12.11 -0.59
C VAL A 185 -30.50 10.89 -1.47
N PHE A 186 -30.30 9.73 -0.84
CA PHE A 186 -30.10 8.46 -1.55
C PHE A 186 -31.41 7.68 -1.56
N GLU A 187 -31.80 7.18 -2.73
CA GLU A 187 -32.81 6.12 -2.82
C GLU A 187 -32.13 4.79 -2.46
N GLU A 188 -32.68 4.08 -1.48
CA GLU A 188 -32.24 2.72 -1.18
C GLU A 188 -32.47 1.83 -2.41
N ARG A 189 -31.38 1.46 -3.06
CA ARG A 189 -31.37 0.49 -4.15
C ARG A 189 -30.72 -0.78 -3.66
N GLU A 190 -31.45 -1.88 -3.76
CA GLU A 190 -30.87 -3.20 -3.55
C GLU A 190 -29.87 -3.45 -4.68
N MET A 191 -28.59 -3.62 -4.31
CA MET A 191 -27.53 -3.88 -5.26
C MET A 191 -27.27 -5.38 -5.33
N GLU A 192 -27.20 -5.91 -6.55
CA GLU A 192 -26.84 -7.31 -6.74
C GLU A 192 -25.47 -7.61 -6.11
N SER A 193 -25.32 -8.80 -5.52
CA SER A 193 -24.04 -9.26 -5.00
C SER A 193 -23.04 -9.41 -6.15
N GLU A 194 -21.81 -9.00 -5.94
CA GLU A 194 -20.73 -9.20 -6.91
C GLU A 194 -19.76 -10.23 -6.31
N PRO A 195 -19.87 -11.52 -6.67
CA PRO A 195 -19.23 -12.61 -5.93
C PRO A 195 -17.72 -12.45 -5.78
N ARG A 196 -17.07 -11.83 -6.77
CA ARG A 196 -15.63 -11.53 -6.74
C ARG A 196 -15.30 -10.49 -5.67
N MET A 197 -16.02 -9.37 -5.63
CA MET A 197 -15.80 -8.32 -4.62
C MET A 197 -16.06 -8.87 -3.20
N ASP A 198 -17.08 -9.70 -3.04
CA ASP A 198 -17.40 -10.34 -1.75
C ASP A 198 -16.33 -11.34 -1.33
N LEU A 199 -15.78 -12.13 -2.26
CA LEU A 199 -14.63 -13.00 -2.00
C LEU A 199 -13.40 -12.20 -1.56
N GLU A 200 -13.06 -11.16 -2.31
CA GLU A 200 -11.93 -10.28 -2.02
C GLU A 200 -12.04 -9.63 -0.63
N ASN A 201 -13.23 -9.16 -0.26
CA ASN A 201 -13.47 -8.61 1.07
C ASN A 201 -13.36 -9.67 2.17
N ARG A 202 -13.87 -10.89 1.94
CA ARG A 202 -13.72 -12.00 2.89
C ARG A 202 -12.26 -12.39 3.11
N ILE A 203 -11.45 -12.44 2.05
CA ILE A 203 -10.01 -12.72 2.16
C ILE A 203 -9.32 -11.62 2.99
N ALA A 204 -9.61 -10.35 2.73
CA ALA A 204 -9.07 -9.24 3.52
C ALA A 204 -9.47 -9.31 5.00
N MET A 205 -10.69 -9.79 5.31
CA MET A 205 -11.18 -10.00 6.68
C MET A 205 -10.70 -11.32 7.33
N ALA A 206 -9.98 -12.17 6.59
CA ALA A 206 -9.58 -13.47 7.09
C ALA A 206 -8.58 -13.35 8.25
N ARG A 207 -8.62 -14.33 9.16
CA ARG A 207 -7.58 -14.47 10.18
C ARG A 207 -6.27 -14.89 9.51
N ARG A 208 -5.16 -14.51 10.15
CA ARG A 208 -3.83 -14.94 9.73
C ARG A 208 -3.77 -16.47 9.64
N PHE A 209 -3.24 -16.98 8.53
CA PHE A 209 -3.15 -18.42 8.20
C PHE A 209 -4.48 -19.13 7.93
N SER A 210 -5.57 -18.40 7.65
CA SER A 210 -6.79 -19.02 7.12
C SER A 210 -6.52 -19.66 5.76
N THR A 211 -7.11 -20.85 5.54
CA THR A 211 -7.03 -21.63 4.28
C THR A 211 -8.42 -21.86 3.66
N GLU A 212 -9.43 -21.11 4.14
CA GLU A 212 -10.85 -21.36 3.84
C GLU A 212 -11.32 -20.84 2.46
N PHE A 213 -10.40 -20.51 1.55
CA PHE A 213 -10.74 -20.05 0.20
C PHE A 213 -10.20 -21.01 -0.86
N ASP A 214 -11.10 -21.46 -1.75
CA ASP A 214 -10.77 -22.37 -2.84
C ASP A 214 -9.96 -21.62 -3.92
N THR A 215 -8.70 -22.01 -4.05
CA THR A 215 -7.75 -21.37 -4.98
C THR A 215 -7.77 -22.02 -6.36
N GLU A 216 -8.28 -23.24 -6.49
CA GLU A 216 -8.40 -23.93 -7.79
C GLU A 216 -9.47 -23.26 -8.68
N ALA A 217 -10.44 -22.59 -8.05
CA ALA A 217 -11.45 -21.80 -8.73
C ALA A 217 -10.94 -20.46 -9.29
N LEU A 218 -9.71 -20.02 -8.96
CA LEU A 218 -9.21 -18.68 -9.29
C LEU A 218 -8.60 -18.55 -10.69
N GLY A 219 -8.28 -19.65 -11.37
CA GLY A 219 -7.73 -19.63 -12.73
C GLY A 219 -6.45 -20.44 -12.91
N ALA A 220 -5.72 -20.17 -13.99
CA ALA A 220 -4.49 -20.89 -14.33
C ALA A 220 -3.26 -20.33 -13.60
N PRO A 221 -2.26 -21.18 -13.27
CA PRO A 221 -0.98 -20.73 -12.73
C PRO A 221 -0.33 -19.73 -13.68
N SER A 222 0.16 -18.60 -13.15
CA SER A 222 0.81 -17.56 -13.95
C SER A 222 2.27 -17.85 -14.26
N GLY A 223 2.89 -18.79 -13.54
CA GLY A 223 4.34 -19.04 -13.58
C GLY A 223 5.15 -18.08 -12.71
N TYR A 224 4.52 -17.11 -12.05
CA TYR A 224 5.18 -16.21 -11.11
C TYR A 224 5.08 -16.71 -9.66
N THR A 225 5.99 -16.21 -8.83
CA THR A 225 6.04 -16.51 -7.40
C THR A 225 5.58 -15.29 -6.60
N CYS A 226 4.87 -15.52 -5.49
CA CYS A 226 4.45 -14.47 -4.59
C CYS A 226 5.64 -13.93 -3.78
N PRO A 227 5.91 -12.61 -3.78
CA PRO A 227 6.98 -12.02 -2.98
C PRO A 227 6.84 -12.26 -1.47
N ASP A 228 5.61 -12.31 -0.96
CA ASP A 228 5.37 -12.36 0.49
C ASP A 228 5.41 -13.76 1.10
N CYS A 229 5.15 -14.80 0.31
CA CYS A 229 5.07 -16.18 0.81
C CYS A 229 5.83 -17.22 0.00
N ASN A 230 6.46 -16.82 -1.11
CA ASN A 230 7.14 -17.71 -2.06
C ASN A 230 6.25 -18.81 -2.68
N GLY A 231 4.92 -18.70 -2.54
CA GLY A 231 3.95 -19.60 -3.18
C GLY A 231 3.70 -19.25 -4.65
N SER A 232 3.14 -20.19 -5.42
CA SER A 232 2.77 -19.94 -6.82
C SER A 232 1.63 -18.92 -6.92
N LEU A 233 1.75 -18.00 -7.88
CA LEU A 233 0.69 -17.06 -8.23
C LEU A 233 -0.22 -17.64 -9.33
N ILE A 234 -1.49 -17.29 -9.23
CA ILE A 234 -2.56 -17.62 -10.17
C ILE A 234 -3.01 -16.30 -10.80
N SER A 235 -3.30 -16.29 -12.11
CA SER A 235 -3.89 -15.14 -12.77
C SER A 235 -5.41 -15.13 -12.56
N VAL A 236 -5.91 -14.11 -11.86
CA VAL A 236 -7.34 -13.95 -11.55
C VAL A 236 -8.06 -13.12 -12.62
N SER A 237 -7.34 -12.16 -13.20
CA SER A 237 -7.73 -11.44 -14.41
C SER A 237 -6.48 -10.86 -15.06
N ASP A 238 -6.65 -10.21 -16.21
CA ASP A 238 -5.54 -9.51 -16.85
C ASP A 238 -4.86 -8.54 -15.87
N GLY A 239 -3.55 -8.65 -15.76
CA GLY A 239 -2.70 -7.90 -14.83
C GLY A 239 -2.94 -8.09 -13.33
N ASN A 240 -3.73 -9.08 -12.89
CA ASN A 240 -4.03 -9.29 -11.47
C ASN A 240 -3.77 -10.73 -11.03
N TYR A 241 -3.05 -10.87 -9.92
CA TYR A 241 -2.54 -12.16 -9.43
C TYR A 241 -2.91 -12.40 -7.97
N ARG A 242 -3.06 -13.68 -7.63
CA ARG A 242 -3.33 -14.12 -6.25
C ARG A 242 -2.53 -15.37 -5.91
N CYS A 243 -2.00 -15.45 -4.70
CA CYS A 243 -1.33 -16.66 -4.20
C CYS A 243 -2.29 -17.55 -3.40
N GLN A 244 -1.86 -18.78 -3.11
CA GLN A 244 -2.69 -19.76 -2.38
C GLN A 244 -3.04 -19.36 -0.95
N VAL A 245 -2.29 -18.45 -0.34
CA VAL A 245 -2.58 -17.92 1.01
C VAL A 245 -3.30 -16.57 0.97
N GLY A 246 -3.67 -16.10 -0.23
CA GLY A 246 -4.55 -14.94 -0.42
C GLY A 246 -3.85 -13.59 -0.62
N HIS A 247 -2.52 -13.51 -0.73
CA HIS A 247 -1.86 -12.26 -1.12
C HIS A 247 -2.28 -11.86 -2.54
N ALA A 248 -2.63 -10.59 -2.72
CA ALA A 248 -3.05 -10.02 -4.00
C ALA A 248 -1.96 -9.13 -4.59
N TRP A 249 -1.80 -9.15 -5.91
CA TRP A 249 -0.80 -8.36 -6.62
C TRP A 249 -1.32 -7.86 -7.96
N THR A 250 -1.22 -6.55 -8.21
CA THR A 250 -1.29 -5.99 -9.57
C THR A 250 0.06 -6.20 -10.28
N SER A 251 0.09 -6.15 -11.61
CA SER A 251 1.33 -6.27 -12.38
C SER A 251 2.38 -5.24 -11.96
N GLU A 252 1.97 -3.98 -11.74
CA GLU A 252 2.89 -2.91 -11.34
C GLU A 252 3.47 -3.16 -9.94
N ALA A 253 2.62 -3.52 -8.97
CA ALA A 253 3.07 -3.86 -7.63
C ALA A 253 3.98 -5.08 -7.62
N LEU A 254 3.68 -6.10 -8.44
CA LEU A 254 4.50 -7.31 -8.53
C LEU A 254 5.88 -7.01 -9.12
N LEU A 255 5.95 -6.19 -10.19
CA LEU A 255 7.22 -5.77 -10.77
C LEU A 255 8.06 -4.98 -9.76
N ARG A 256 7.45 -4.01 -9.08
CA ARG A 256 8.14 -3.25 -8.03
C ARG A 256 8.67 -4.16 -6.92
N ALA A 257 7.89 -5.12 -6.46
CA ALA A 257 8.34 -6.06 -5.43
C ALA A 257 9.55 -6.89 -5.89
N ARG A 258 9.67 -7.18 -7.19
CA ARG A 258 10.85 -7.85 -7.75
C ARG A 258 12.05 -6.91 -7.79
N ASP A 259 11.86 -5.64 -8.14
CA ASP A 259 12.94 -4.64 -8.08
C ASP A 259 13.49 -4.51 -6.65
N GLU A 260 12.60 -4.42 -5.65
CA GLU A 260 12.97 -4.34 -4.24
C GLU A 260 13.70 -5.61 -3.75
N GLU A 261 13.29 -6.80 -4.20
CA GLU A 261 13.98 -8.06 -3.89
C GLU A 261 15.37 -8.12 -4.52
N ILE A 262 15.51 -7.71 -5.78
CA ILE A 262 16.81 -7.65 -6.48
C ILE A 262 17.74 -6.67 -5.78
N GLU A 263 17.25 -5.47 -5.43
CA GLU A 263 18.03 -4.47 -4.71
C GLU A 263 18.50 -5.03 -3.35
N GLY A 264 17.61 -5.67 -2.59
CA GLY A 264 17.93 -6.31 -1.32
C GLY A 264 19.00 -7.40 -1.46
N ALA A 265 18.89 -8.26 -2.49
CA ALA A 265 19.88 -9.30 -2.76
C ALA A 265 21.26 -8.72 -3.10
N LEU A 266 21.30 -7.62 -3.87
CA LEU A 266 22.53 -6.92 -4.22
C LEU A 266 23.19 -6.28 -2.99
N TRP A 267 22.42 -5.69 -2.08
CA TRP A 267 22.93 -5.19 -0.81
C TRP A 267 23.51 -6.30 0.07
N VAL A 268 22.83 -7.44 0.16
CA VAL A 268 23.34 -8.62 0.88
C VAL A 268 24.66 -9.09 0.27
N ALA A 269 24.73 -9.22 -1.05
CA ALA A 269 25.95 -9.61 -1.76
C ALA A 269 27.12 -8.64 -1.49
N MET A 270 26.88 -7.33 -1.60
CA MET A 270 27.90 -6.31 -1.33
C MET A 270 28.44 -6.41 0.10
N ARG A 271 27.56 -6.50 1.09
CA ARG A 271 27.95 -6.65 2.49
C ARG A 271 28.75 -7.94 2.72
N SER A 272 28.28 -9.06 2.18
CA SER A 272 28.97 -10.36 2.33
C SER A 272 30.36 -10.35 1.68
N LEU A 273 30.51 -9.71 0.52
CA LEU A 273 31.81 -9.54 -0.12
C LEU A 273 32.73 -8.63 0.70
N GLN A 274 32.21 -7.55 1.28
CA GLN A 274 32.98 -6.65 2.15
C GLN A 274 33.49 -7.36 3.40
N GLU A 275 32.64 -8.17 4.04
CA GLU A 275 33.02 -8.99 5.19
C GLU A 275 34.08 -10.04 4.82
N LYS A 276 33.90 -10.72 3.67
CA LYS A 276 34.87 -11.69 3.13
C LYS A 276 36.24 -11.06 2.86
N ALA A 277 36.27 -9.89 2.23
CA ALA A 277 37.49 -9.14 1.95
C ALA A 277 38.20 -8.75 3.26
N LYS A 278 37.47 -8.12 4.19
CA LYS A 278 38.01 -7.66 5.47
C LYS A 278 38.60 -8.80 6.31
N LEU A 279 37.88 -9.93 6.40
CA LEU A 279 38.36 -11.11 7.12
C LEU A 279 39.63 -11.67 6.47
N SER A 280 39.64 -11.79 5.15
CA SER A 280 40.78 -12.34 4.40
C SER A 280 42.03 -11.46 4.52
N ARG A 281 41.88 -10.12 4.43
CA ARG A 281 42.97 -9.17 4.71
C ARG A 281 43.53 -9.32 6.14
N ARG A 282 42.64 -9.46 7.13
CA ARG A 282 43.03 -9.65 8.53
C ARG A 282 43.83 -10.94 8.72
N LEU A 283 43.36 -12.05 8.17
CA LEU A 283 44.05 -13.34 8.26
C LEU A 283 45.43 -13.28 7.58
N ALA A 284 45.52 -12.67 6.38
CA ALA A 284 46.78 -12.48 5.68
C ALA A 284 47.83 -11.68 6.48
N GLY A 285 47.39 -10.70 7.29
CA GLY A 285 48.24 -9.88 8.14
C GLY A 285 48.64 -10.51 9.48
N GLN A 286 47.97 -11.59 9.90
CA GLN A 286 48.26 -12.29 11.17
C GLN A 286 49.23 -13.46 11.02
N ILE A 287 49.50 -13.89 9.79
CA ILE A 287 50.40 -15.03 9.51
C ILE A 287 51.64 -14.56 8.76
N ASN A 288 52.73 -15.32 8.91
CA ASN A 288 53.99 -15.03 8.23
C ASN A 288 53.80 -15.07 6.70
N PRO A 289 54.57 -14.26 5.95
CA PRO A 289 54.58 -14.31 4.48
C PRO A 289 54.83 -15.73 3.97
N GLY A 290 54.03 -16.13 2.99
CA GLY A 290 54.08 -17.47 2.39
C GLY A 290 52.77 -17.81 1.69
N MET A 291 52.70 -19.03 1.16
CA MET A 291 51.59 -19.50 0.31
C MET A 291 50.19 -19.27 0.91
N LEU A 292 50.04 -19.48 2.22
CA LEU A 292 48.76 -19.28 2.90
C LEU A 292 48.39 -17.78 3.03
N SER A 293 49.37 -16.91 3.28
CA SER A 293 49.17 -15.44 3.32
C SER A 293 48.79 -14.90 1.95
N GLU A 294 49.48 -15.36 0.90
CA GLU A 294 49.16 -15.00 -0.49
C GLU A 294 47.78 -15.47 -0.91
N ARG A 295 47.39 -16.69 -0.52
CA ARG A 295 46.03 -17.20 -0.75
C ARG A 295 44.98 -16.29 -0.13
N TYR A 296 45.15 -15.87 1.13
CA TYR A 296 44.20 -14.95 1.77
C TYR A 296 44.19 -13.57 1.11
N ARG A 297 45.33 -13.06 0.63
CA ARG A 297 45.36 -11.82 -0.15
C ARG A 297 44.58 -11.96 -1.46
N GLY A 298 44.79 -13.04 -2.21
CA GLY A 298 44.05 -13.31 -3.44
C GLY A 298 42.53 -13.40 -3.22
N ILE A 299 42.09 -14.05 -2.14
CA ILE A 299 40.66 -14.10 -1.77
C ILE A 299 40.12 -12.69 -1.46
N ALA A 300 40.91 -11.84 -0.80
CA ALA A 300 40.51 -10.46 -0.52
C ALA A 300 40.41 -9.63 -1.81
N ASP A 301 41.43 -9.71 -2.67
CA ASP A 301 41.48 -8.98 -3.93
C ASP A 301 40.30 -9.37 -4.85
N GLU A 302 39.98 -10.67 -4.93
CA GLU A 302 38.82 -11.16 -5.69
C GLU A 302 37.49 -10.63 -5.13
N ALA A 303 37.33 -10.61 -3.80
CA ALA A 303 36.13 -10.09 -3.17
C ALA A 303 35.96 -8.58 -3.38
N GLU A 304 37.06 -7.81 -3.25
CA GLU A 304 37.09 -6.37 -3.52
C GLU A 304 36.78 -6.06 -5.00
N HIS A 305 37.31 -6.87 -5.93
CA HIS A 305 37.01 -6.74 -7.35
C HIS A 305 35.52 -6.99 -7.63
N ALA A 306 34.95 -8.06 -7.09
CA ALA A 306 33.52 -8.37 -7.23
C ALA A 306 32.63 -7.23 -6.68
N MET A 307 33.01 -6.62 -5.56
CA MET A 307 32.31 -5.44 -5.03
C MET A 307 32.37 -4.25 -6.00
N SER A 308 33.54 -3.98 -6.58
CA SER A 308 33.69 -2.87 -7.54
C SER A 308 32.81 -3.07 -8.76
N VAL A 309 32.73 -4.30 -9.28
CA VAL A 309 31.88 -4.61 -10.43
C VAL A 309 30.40 -4.42 -10.08
N LEU A 310 29.94 -4.97 -8.94
CA LEU A 310 28.55 -4.83 -8.49
C LEU A 310 28.18 -3.36 -8.19
N GLY A 311 29.06 -2.63 -7.50
CA GLY A 311 28.86 -1.23 -7.12
C GLY A 311 28.76 -0.30 -8.33
N SER A 312 29.57 -0.52 -9.37
CA SER A 312 29.50 0.28 -10.60
C SER A 312 28.14 0.16 -11.31
N ARG A 313 27.61 -1.08 -11.41
CA ARG A 313 26.30 -1.36 -12.02
C ARG A 313 25.11 -0.85 -11.21
N LEU A 314 25.18 -0.97 -9.89
CA LEU A 314 24.18 -0.40 -8.99
C LEU A 314 24.11 1.14 -9.12
N SER A 315 25.27 1.80 -9.22
CA SER A 315 25.34 3.26 -9.33
C SER A 315 24.76 3.77 -10.66
N GLU A 316 25.03 3.06 -11.77
CA GLU A 316 24.45 3.37 -13.10
C GLU A 316 22.92 3.21 -13.14
N THR A 317 22.40 2.18 -12.45
CA THR A 317 20.96 1.87 -12.42
C THR A 317 20.20 2.84 -11.51
N TYR A 318 20.79 3.21 -10.36
CA TYR A 318 20.22 4.16 -9.41
C TYR A 318 20.10 5.59 -9.98
N ILE A 319 21.03 6.00 -10.86
CA ILE A 319 20.96 7.31 -11.53
C ILE A 319 19.80 7.35 -12.54
N LYS A 320 19.56 6.26 -13.30
CA LYS A 320 18.50 6.21 -14.30
C LYS A 320 17.08 6.21 -13.73
N HIS A 321 16.86 5.71 -12.52
CA HIS A 321 15.53 5.69 -11.88
C HIS A 321 15.19 6.98 -11.12
N ARG A 322 16.10 7.95 -11.05
CA ARG A 322 15.88 9.23 -10.37
C ARG A 322 15.60 10.40 -11.31
N GLU A 323 15.82 10.23 -12.61
CA GLU A 323 15.25 11.13 -13.60
C GLU A 323 13.81 10.67 -13.85
N PRO A 324 12.78 11.41 -13.39
CA PRO A 324 11.46 11.20 -13.95
C PRO A 324 11.62 11.54 -15.44
N ASN A 325 11.15 10.65 -16.32
CA ASN A 325 11.06 10.93 -17.75
C ASN A 325 10.64 12.39 -17.96
N GLY A 326 11.51 13.16 -18.63
CA GLY A 326 11.20 14.52 -19.04
C GLY A 326 10.02 14.60 -19.99
#